data_AF-A0A376MTW0-F1
#
_entry.id   AF-A0A376MTW0-F1
#
_cell.length_a   1.000
_cell.length_b   1.000
_cell.length_c   1.000
_cell.angle_alpha   90.00
_cell.angle_beta   90.00
_cell.angle_gamma   90.00
#
_symmetry.space_group_name_H-M   'P 1'
#
loop_
_entity.id
_entity.type
_entity.pdbx_description
1 polymer ?
#
loop_
_entity_poly.entity_id
_entity_poly.type
_entity_poly.pdbx_seq_one_letter_code
_entity_poly.pdbx_strand_id
1 'polypeptide(L)'
;MNFNEQQGLLDKDNKCYILLSSDNSGRVMRLSHRALISMLEPEVKKKTIWNNYSIYPSLQDTHEDVRDDPETICTRAFPLFAKGWEYAQKNKKHQLILNALGFKGYIRDVFMSAIMRKTDFVPESVNQPTEFKSLFSSLMTDSDQWQKHTLKDKHYANLLTMLELKEASESDKSKIFFCLSAIFANISHSNVFYGIPDASKILKRYAFALLAKAYSLDESMISSQTFNTYKTVLLDFNNLSNEEANQLRISSLYRDMVRYAQYRFSKVLSEWTPDAWL
;
A
#
# COMPACT_ATOMS: atom_id res chain seq x y z
N MET A 1 -37.18 -19.19 -19.91
CA MET A 1 -36.58 -18.19 -20.82
C MET A 1 -35.63 -18.94 -21.74
N ASN A 2 -35.82 -18.86 -23.06
CA ASN A 2 -34.89 -19.42 -24.05
C ASN A 2 -33.61 -18.59 -24.04
N PHE A 3 -32.61 -19.04 -23.29
CA PHE A 3 -31.26 -18.50 -23.34
C PHE A 3 -30.57 -19.06 -24.58
N ASN A 4 -30.43 -18.25 -25.63
CA ASN A 4 -29.42 -18.51 -26.64
C ASN A 4 -28.06 -18.28 -25.97
N GLU A 5 -27.30 -19.34 -25.68
CA GLU A 5 -26.01 -19.28 -24.97
C GLU A 5 -25.03 -18.31 -25.64
N GLN A 6 -25.12 -18.14 -26.96
CA GLN A 6 -24.32 -17.20 -27.75
C GLN A 6 -24.73 -15.72 -27.56
N GLN A 7 -26.01 -15.42 -27.34
CA GLN A 7 -26.46 -14.05 -27.02
C GLN A 7 -26.11 -13.67 -25.58
N GLY A 8 -26.09 -14.64 -24.67
CA GLY A 8 -25.68 -14.44 -23.28
C GLY A 8 -24.22 -14.02 -23.11
N LEU A 9 -23.34 -14.32 -24.07
CA LEU A 9 -21.93 -13.93 -24.06
C LEU A 9 -21.71 -12.45 -24.44
N LEU A 10 -22.67 -11.82 -25.13
CA LEU A 10 -22.61 -10.40 -25.50
C LEU A 10 -23.02 -9.49 -24.34
N ASP A 11 -23.86 -9.99 -23.43
CA ASP A 11 -24.22 -9.31 -22.19
C ASP A 11 -23.14 -9.57 -21.11
N LYS A 12 -22.32 -8.55 -20.85
CA LYS A 12 -21.22 -8.63 -19.88
C LYS A 12 -21.68 -8.77 -18.42
N ASP A 13 -22.97 -8.55 -18.14
CA ASP A 13 -23.56 -8.69 -16.82
C ASP A 13 -24.26 -10.06 -16.63
N ASN A 14 -24.42 -10.85 -17.69
CA ASN A 14 -24.97 -12.20 -17.61
C ASN A 14 -23.96 -13.21 -17.03
N LYS A 15 -24.42 -14.10 -16.13
CA LYS A 15 -23.59 -15.08 -15.40
C LYS A 15 -23.28 -16.33 -16.25
N CYS A 16 -22.54 -16.12 -17.32
CA CYS A 16 -22.18 -17.16 -18.30
C CYS A 16 -20.89 -17.92 -17.95
N TYR A 17 -20.04 -17.39 -17.07
CA TYR A 17 -18.81 -18.07 -16.69
C TYR A 17 -19.08 -19.05 -15.57
N ILE A 18 -18.60 -20.27 -15.75
CA ILE A 18 -18.70 -21.37 -14.81
C ILE A 18 -17.27 -21.76 -14.42
N LEU A 19 -16.95 -21.66 -13.14
CA LEU A 19 -15.66 -22.06 -12.58
C LEU A 19 -15.88 -23.26 -11.66
N LEU A 20 -14.97 -24.22 -11.73
CA LEU A 20 -14.98 -25.40 -10.85
C LEU A 20 -14.04 -25.15 -9.67
N SER A 21 -14.48 -25.53 -8.47
CA SER A 21 -13.69 -25.41 -7.25
C SER A 21 -12.42 -26.26 -7.31
N SER A 22 -11.32 -25.78 -6.73
CA SER A 22 -10.07 -26.55 -6.61
C SER A 22 -9.96 -27.38 -5.33
N ASP A 23 -10.89 -27.23 -4.39
CA ASP A 23 -10.81 -27.82 -3.04
C ASP A 23 -11.49 -29.20 -2.92
N ASN A 24 -11.77 -29.85 -4.06
CA ASN A 24 -12.48 -31.14 -4.16
C ASN A 24 -13.91 -31.14 -3.57
N SER A 25 -14.47 -29.98 -3.23
CA SER A 25 -15.86 -29.89 -2.73
C SER A 25 -16.91 -30.19 -3.81
N GLY A 26 -16.52 -30.09 -5.09
CA GLY A 26 -17.45 -30.19 -6.23
C GLY A 26 -18.20 -28.89 -6.50
N ARG A 27 -17.98 -27.85 -5.68
CA ARG A 27 -18.65 -26.55 -5.79
C ARG A 27 -18.37 -25.88 -7.13
N VAL A 28 -19.36 -25.11 -7.56
CA VAL A 28 -19.35 -24.40 -8.83
C VAL A 28 -19.65 -22.94 -8.59
N MET A 29 -18.82 -22.07 -9.16
CA MET A 29 -19.08 -20.63 -9.16
C MET A 29 -19.62 -20.19 -10.52
N ARG A 30 -20.73 -19.45 -10.50
CA ARG A 30 -21.28 -18.76 -11.67
C ARG A 30 -21.16 -17.25 -11.51
N LEU A 31 -20.55 -16.60 -12.49
CA LEU A 31 -20.31 -15.16 -12.46
C LEU A 31 -20.34 -14.54 -13.86
N SER A 32 -20.52 -13.23 -13.92
CA SER A 32 -20.53 -12.50 -15.18
C SER A 32 -19.12 -12.19 -15.68
N HIS A 33 -18.98 -11.86 -16.96
CA HIS A 33 -17.70 -11.42 -17.52
C HIS A 33 -17.12 -10.26 -16.70
N ARG A 34 -17.96 -9.28 -16.36
CA ARG A 34 -17.57 -8.10 -15.60
C ARG A 34 -17.10 -8.46 -14.19
N ALA A 35 -17.79 -9.37 -13.51
CA ALA A 35 -17.40 -9.84 -12.18
C ALA A 35 -16.06 -10.60 -12.24
N LEU A 36 -15.90 -11.49 -13.23
CA LEU A 36 -14.68 -12.26 -13.44
C LEU A 36 -13.47 -11.34 -13.60
N ILE A 37 -13.51 -10.41 -14.56
CA ILE A 37 -12.40 -9.48 -14.80
C ILE A 37 -12.13 -8.60 -13.57
N SER A 38 -13.18 -8.08 -12.93
CA SER A 38 -13.02 -7.21 -11.74
C SER A 38 -12.40 -7.91 -10.54
N MET A 39 -12.57 -9.23 -10.40
CA MET A 39 -11.96 -10.04 -9.33
C MET A 39 -10.54 -10.50 -9.70
N LEU A 40 -10.25 -10.76 -10.97
CA LEU A 40 -8.91 -11.10 -11.46
C LEU A 40 -7.96 -9.90 -11.40
N GLU A 41 -8.44 -8.73 -11.83
CA GLU A 41 -7.67 -7.49 -11.95
C GLU A 41 -8.42 -6.34 -11.27
N PRO A 42 -8.41 -6.27 -9.92
CA PRO A 42 -9.09 -5.19 -9.20
C PRO A 42 -8.51 -3.83 -9.56
N GLU A 43 -9.37 -2.90 -9.98
CA GLU A 43 -8.96 -1.53 -10.27
C GLU A 43 -8.89 -0.69 -8.98
N VAL A 44 -7.92 0.23 -8.89
CA VAL A 44 -7.77 1.09 -7.72
C VAL A 44 -8.93 2.10 -7.57
N LYS A 45 -9.41 2.62 -8.70
CA LYS A 45 -10.44 3.67 -8.73
C LYS A 45 -11.88 3.14 -8.72
N LYS A 46 -12.08 1.86 -9.03
CA LYS A 46 -13.40 1.22 -9.03
C LYS A 46 -13.46 0.17 -7.93
N LYS A 47 -14.47 0.26 -7.07
CA LYS A 47 -14.67 -0.73 -6.01
C LYS A 47 -15.01 -2.08 -6.62
N THR A 48 -14.12 -3.06 -6.48
CA THR A 48 -14.41 -4.47 -6.80
C THR A 48 -15.48 -5.00 -5.82
N ILE A 49 -16.50 -5.64 -6.39
CA ILE A 49 -17.57 -6.29 -5.64
C ILE A 49 -17.24 -7.78 -5.55
N TRP A 50 -16.68 -8.20 -4.41
CA TRP A 50 -16.16 -9.54 -4.16
C TRP A 50 -17.22 -10.62 -3.86
N ASN A 51 -18.50 -10.28 -3.98
CA ASN A 51 -19.61 -11.21 -3.77
C ASN A 51 -20.58 -11.22 -4.97
N ASN A 52 -20.17 -10.69 -6.13
CA ASN A 52 -20.98 -10.69 -7.35
C ASN A 52 -20.87 -12.00 -8.13
N TYR A 53 -21.20 -13.10 -7.47
CA TYR A 53 -21.24 -14.45 -8.03
C TYR A 53 -22.30 -15.27 -7.31
N SER A 54 -22.65 -16.42 -7.88
CA SER A 54 -23.48 -17.45 -7.27
C SER A 54 -22.64 -18.72 -7.07
N ILE A 55 -22.78 -19.39 -5.93
CA ILE A 55 -22.12 -20.67 -5.65
C ILE A 55 -23.18 -21.76 -5.65
N TYR A 56 -22.88 -22.91 -6.23
CA TYR A 56 -23.72 -24.10 -6.25
C TYR A 56 -22.93 -25.31 -5.70
N PRO A 57 -23.56 -26.27 -5.02
CA PRO A 57 -22.86 -27.44 -4.50
C PRO A 57 -22.27 -28.33 -5.61
N SER A 58 -22.92 -28.37 -6.78
CA SER A 58 -22.45 -29.09 -7.98
C SER A 58 -22.96 -28.44 -9.28
N LEU A 59 -22.51 -28.95 -10.42
CA LEU A 59 -22.93 -28.51 -11.77
C LEU A 59 -24.43 -28.74 -12.05
N GLN A 60 -25.04 -29.71 -11.36
CA GLN A 60 -26.43 -30.13 -11.61
C GLN A 60 -27.42 -29.42 -10.70
N ASP A 61 -26.93 -28.76 -9.64
CA ASP A 61 -27.76 -28.09 -8.66
C ASP A 61 -28.33 -26.79 -9.21
N THR A 62 -29.60 -26.55 -8.90
CA THR A 62 -30.34 -25.33 -9.28
C THR A 62 -30.45 -24.33 -8.13
N HIS A 63 -30.10 -24.75 -6.91
CA HIS A 63 -30.14 -23.94 -5.70
C HIS A 63 -28.74 -23.51 -5.27
N GLU A 64 -28.61 -22.24 -4.89
CA GLU A 64 -27.32 -21.71 -4.41
C GLU A 64 -26.93 -22.32 -3.07
N ASP A 65 -25.64 -22.57 -2.89
CA ASP A 65 -25.03 -22.97 -1.61
C ASP A 65 -24.87 -21.75 -0.69
N VAL A 66 -24.70 -22.02 0.61
CA VAL A 66 -24.29 -20.99 1.57
C VAL A 66 -22.90 -20.48 1.17
N ARG A 67 -22.81 -19.17 0.98
CA ARG A 67 -21.55 -18.51 0.61
C ARG A 67 -20.67 -18.35 1.85
N ASP A 68 -19.46 -18.90 1.75
CA ASP A 68 -18.37 -18.55 2.65
C ASP A 68 -17.97 -17.09 2.46
N ASP A 69 -17.15 -16.58 3.38
CA ASP A 69 -16.60 -15.23 3.25
C ASP A 69 -15.68 -15.12 2.00
N PRO A 70 -15.48 -13.91 1.45
CA PRO A 70 -14.70 -13.72 0.24
C PRO A 70 -13.25 -14.21 0.31
N GLU A 71 -12.62 -14.18 1.49
CA GLU A 71 -11.25 -14.66 1.65
C GLU A 71 -11.20 -16.18 1.47
N THR A 72 -12.10 -16.92 2.12
CA THR A 72 -12.23 -18.38 1.94
C THR A 72 -12.50 -18.73 0.47
N ILE A 73 -13.39 -17.98 -0.19
CA ILE A 73 -13.70 -18.18 -1.61
C ILE A 73 -12.46 -17.96 -2.49
N CYS A 74 -11.74 -16.86 -2.30
CA CYS A 74 -10.61 -16.49 -3.15
C CYS A 74 -9.34 -17.28 -2.87
N THR A 75 -9.12 -17.77 -1.65
CA THR A 75 -7.86 -18.41 -1.25
C THR A 75 -7.93 -19.94 -1.25
N ARG A 76 -9.12 -20.52 -1.04
CA ARG A 76 -9.30 -21.97 -0.92
C ARG A 76 -10.12 -22.56 -2.05
N ALA A 77 -11.35 -22.09 -2.25
CA ALA A 77 -12.26 -22.69 -3.22
C ALA A 77 -11.90 -22.32 -4.67
N PHE A 78 -11.50 -21.07 -4.90
CA PHE A 78 -11.18 -20.52 -6.23
C PHE A 78 -9.88 -19.69 -6.20
N PRO A 79 -8.71 -20.35 -6.05
CA PRO A 79 -7.39 -19.72 -5.87
C PRO A 79 -6.94 -18.87 -7.06
N LEU A 80 -7.61 -19.00 -8.22
CA LEU A 80 -7.44 -18.09 -9.35
C LEU A 80 -7.61 -16.61 -8.93
N PHE A 81 -8.47 -16.33 -7.94
CA PHE A 81 -8.73 -14.97 -7.45
C PHE A 81 -7.82 -14.54 -6.29
N ALA A 82 -6.96 -15.43 -5.76
CA ALA A 82 -6.15 -15.14 -4.58
C ALA A 82 -5.27 -13.90 -4.76
N LYS A 83 -4.58 -13.79 -5.90
CA LYS A 83 -3.71 -12.63 -6.21
C LYS A 83 -4.49 -11.32 -6.29
N GLY A 84 -5.65 -11.33 -6.94
CA GLY A 84 -6.52 -10.16 -7.01
C GLY A 84 -7.01 -9.75 -5.62
N TRP A 85 -7.43 -10.71 -4.80
CA TRP A 85 -7.88 -10.48 -3.44
C TRP A 85 -6.76 -9.86 -2.58
N GLU A 86 -5.57 -10.47 -2.57
CA GLU A 86 -4.40 -9.97 -1.85
C GLU A 86 -4.04 -8.54 -2.26
N TYR A 87 -4.03 -8.27 -3.58
CA TYR A 87 -3.78 -6.93 -4.11
C TYR A 87 -4.81 -5.91 -3.60
N ALA A 88 -6.10 -6.26 -3.59
CA ALA A 88 -7.15 -5.38 -3.09
C ALA A 88 -7.05 -5.13 -1.58
N GLN A 89 -6.69 -6.13 -0.79
CA GLN A 89 -6.46 -5.95 0.65
C GLN A 89 -5.27 -5.02 0.93
N LYS A 90 -4.16 -5.18 0.21
CA LYS A 90 -3.00 -4.29 0.32
C LYS A 90 -3.33 -2.87 -0.11
N ASN A 91 -4.02 -2.70 -1.24
CA ASN A 91 -4.49 -1.39 -1.69
C ASN A 91 -5.38 -0.70 -0.64
N LYS A 92 -6.29 -1.43 0.00
CA LYS A 92 -7.11 -0.90 1.10
C LYS A 92 -6.25 -0.36 2.24
N LYS A 93 -5.20 -1.09 2.65
CA LYS A 93 -4.23 -0.62 3.67
C LYS A 93 -3.50 0.65 3.22
N HIS A 94 -3.02 0.73 1.98
CA HIS A 94 -2.37 1.94 1.46
C HIS A 94 -3.32 3.14 1.41
N GLN A 95 -4.59 2.93 1.08
CA GLN A 95 -5.60 3.98 1.16
C GLN A 95 -5.84 4.48 2.59
N LEU A 96 -5.79 3.60 3.60
CA LEU A 96 -5.87 4.00 5.00
C LEU A 96 -4.66 4.85 5.42
N ILE A 97 -3.45 4.51 4.96
CA ILE A 97 -2.25 5.33 5.18
C ILE A 97 -2.46 6.73 4.59
N LEU A 98 -2.94 6.83 3.35
CA LEU A 98 -3.21 8.13 2.72
C LEU A 98 -4.30 8.94 3.42
N ASN A 99 -5.33 8.27 3.90
CA ASN A 99 -6.38 8.92 4.70
C ASN A 99 -5.80 9.45 6.02
N ALA A 100 -4.93 8.68 6.68
CA ALA A 100 -4.27 9.08 7.92
C ALA A 100 -3.33 10.28 7.72
N LEU A 101 -2.74 10.42 6.54
CA LEU A 101 -1.92 11.57 6.16
C LEU A 101 -2.75 12.80 5.75
N GLY A 102 -4.07 12.64 5.59
CA GLY A 102 -4.96 13.70 5.12
C GLY A 102 -4.74 14.08 3.66
N PHE A 103 -4.14 13.20 2.84
CA PHE A 103 -3.86 13.50 1.43
C PHE A 103 -5.16 13.53 0.62
N LYS A 104 -5.38 14.63 -0.10
CA LYS A 104 -6.56 14.88 -0.95
C LYS A 104 -6.13 15.31 -2.35
N GLY A 105 -7.06 15.17 -3.30
CA GLY A 105 -6.89 15.64 -4.68
C GLY A 105 -5.61 15.10 -5.34
N TYR A 106 -4.88 16.00 -6.00
CA TYR A 106 -3.69 15.68 -6.78
C TYR A 106 -2.61 14.90 -5.98
N ILE A 107 -2.28 15.33 -4.76
CA ILE A 107 -1.25 14.68 -3.93
C ILE A 107 -1.61 13.22 -3.67
N ARG A 108 -2.90 12.94 -3.40
CA ARG A 108 -3.40 11.59 -3.19
C ARG A 108 -3.25 10.74 -4.44
N ASP A 109 -3.69 11.25 -5.59
CA ASP A 109 -3.68 10.51 -6.85
C ASP A 109 -2.27 10.18 -7.32
N VAL A 110 -1.34 11.13 -7.14
CA VAL A 110 0.08 10.94 -7.44
C VAL A 110 0.70 9.88 -6.55
N PHE A 111 0.44 9.93 -5.24
CA PHE A 111 0.98 8.93 -4.31
C PHE A 111 0.40 7.53 -4.54
N MET A 112 -0.90 7.42 -4.82
CA MET A 112 -1.51 6.14 -5.21
C MET A 112 -0.91 5.61 -6.51
N SER A 113 -0.68 6.47 -7.50
CA SER A 113 -0.07 6.06 -8.77
C SER A 113 1.36 5.57 -8.58
N ALA A 114 2.11 6.22 -7.69
CA ALA A 114 3.47 5.83 -7.33
C ALA A 114 3.50 4.45 -6.66
N ILE A 115 2.68 4.24 -5.63
CA ILE A 115 2.61 2.97 -4.88
C ILE A 115 2.21 1.79 -5.78
N MET A 116 1.40 2.05 -6.80
CA MET A 116 0.86 1.01 -7.68
C MET A 116 1.75 0.69 -8.88
N ARG A 117 2.83 1.45 -9.10
CA ARG A 117 3.76 1.25 -10.22
C ARG A 117 5.20 1.11 -9.72
N LYS A 118 6.07 0.49 -10.51
CA LYS A 118 7.51 0.71 -10.33
C LYS A 118 7.79 2.18 -10.65
N THR A 119 8.48 2.83 -9.74
CA THR A 119 8.77 4.26 -9.46
C THR A 119 9.05 5.27 -10.59
N ASP A 120 8.78 4.97 -11.86
CA ASP A 120 9.17 5.81 -13.00
C ASP A 120 8.03 6.72 -13.52
N PHE A 121 6.91 6.80 -12.80
CA PHE A 121 5.79 7.65 -13.20
C PHE A 121 6.03 9.12 -12.82
N VAL A 122 6.20 9.96 -13.84
CA VAL A 122 6.12 11.41 -13.72
C VAL A 122 4.72 11.83 -14.17
N PRO A 123 3.85 12.33 -13.26
CA PRO A 123 2.60 12.93 -13.70
C PRO A 123 2.90 14.20 -14.50
N GLU A 124 2.37 14.31 -15.73
CA GLU A 124 2.28 15.60 -16.41
C GLU A 124 1.29 16.47 -15.62
N SER A 125 1.78 17.47 -14.87
CA SER A 125 0.91 18.43 -14.22
C SER A 125 1.46 19.84 -14.32
N VAL A 126 0.63 20.72 -14.87
CA VAL A 126 0.85 22.17 -14.99
C VAL A 126 0.43 22.89 -13.69
N ASN A 127 -0.28 22.21 -12.78
CA ASN A 127 -0.81 22.78 -11.53
C ASN A 127 -0.25 22.05 -10.32
N GLN A 128 0.92 22.49 -9.85
CA GLN A 128 1.53 21.95 -8.64
C GLN A 128 0.82 22.46 -7.38
N PRO A 129 0.57 21.59 -6.38
CA PRO A 129 -0.10 21.99 -5.15
C PRO A 129 0.83 22.85 -4.28
N THR A 130 0.42 24.09 -4.01
CA THR A 130 1.08 25.00 -3.05
C THR A 130 0.97 24.51 -1.60
N GLU A 131 0.07 23.56 -1.33
CA GLU A 131 -0.24 23.05 0.01
C GLU A 131 0.66 21.90 0.49
N PHE A 132 1.64 21.44 -0.32
CA PHE A 132 2.48 20.30 0.07
C PHE A 132 3.24 20.56 1.38
N LYS A 133 3.82 21.75 1.54
CA LYS A 133 4.54 22.12 2.76
C LYS A 133 3.62 22.27 3.98
N SER A 134 2.43 22.87 3.80
CA SER A 134 1.47 23.05 4.89
C SER A 134 0.86 21.74 5.36
N LEU A 135 0.69 20.78 4.44
CA LEU A 135 0.25 19.43 4.75
C LEU A 135 1.21 18.75 5.73
N PHE A 136 2.50 18.65 5.38
CA PHE A 136 3.48 17.98 6.23
C PHE A 136 3.83 18.73 7.50
N SER A 137 3.76 20.06 7.51
CA SER A 137 3.96 20.83 8.75
C SER A 137 2.89 20.53 9.80
N SER A 138 1.72 20.01 9.40
CA SER A 138 0.69 19.53 10.33
C SER A 138 0.97 18.13 10.89
N LEU A 139 1.83 17.34 10.21
CA LEU A 139 2.11 15.93 10.54
C LEU A 139 3.35 15.73 11.42
N MET A 140 4.35 16.59 11.24
CA MET A 140 5.63 16.50 11.94
C MET A 140 6.10 17.85 12.45
N THR A 141 6.98 17.83 13.45
CA THR A 141 7.72 19.01 13.88
C THR A 141 8.95 19.15 13.00
N ASP A 142 9.02 20.24 12.24
CA ASP A 142 10.17 20.56 11.40
C ASP A 142 11.07 21.54 12.16
N SER A 143 12.30 21.13 12.49
CA SER A 143 13.25 21.92 13.27
C SER A 143 14.65 21.66 12.77
N ASP A 144 15.52 22.67 12.74
CA ASP A 144 16.92 22.48 12.33
C ASP A 144 17.72 21.58 13.29
N GLN A 145 17.16 21.26 14.46
CA GLN A 145 17.71 20.26 15.38
C GLN A 145 17.06 18.91 15.13
N TRP A 146 17.86 17.94 14.68
CA TRP A 146 17.38 16.61 14.32
C TRP A 146 16.63 15.87 15.44
N GLN A 147 16.98 16.12 16.72
CA GLN A 147 16.27 15.51 17.87
C GLN A 147 14.80 15.96 17.97
N LYS A 148 14.45 17.06 17.29
CA LYS A 148 13.10 17.64 17.27
C LYS A 148 12.32 17.26 16.02
N HIS A 149 12.90 16.49 15.09
CA HIS A 149 12.18 15.92 13.96
C HIS A 149 11.38 14.70 14.40
N THR A 150 10.20 14.96 14.96
CA THR A 150 9.29 13.93 15.46
C THR A 150 7.93 14.04 14.79
N LEU A 151 7.20 12.92 14.74
CA LEU A 151 5.77 12.96 14.44
C LEU A 151 5.07 13.75 15.54
N LYS A 152 4.11 14.61 15.15
CA LYS A 152 3.25 15.26 16.13
C LYS A 152 2.33 14.24 16.77
N ASP A 153 2.08 14.36 18.08
CA ASP A 153 1.27 13.39 18.84
C ASP A 153 -0.13 13.21 18.25
N LYS A 154 -0.77 14.30 17.82
CA LYS A 154 -2.07 14.26 17.14
C LYS A 154 -2.04 13.39 15.89
N HIS A 155 -0.97 13.50 15.09
CA HIS A 155 -0.80 12.71 13.87
C HIS A 155 -0.48 11.25 14.19
N TYR A 156 0.37 11.00 15.18
CA TYR A 156 0.64 9.65 15.65
C TYR A 156 -0.63 8.93 16.14
N ALA A 157 -1.46 9.59 16.95
CA ALA A 157 -2.74 9.05 17.40
C ALA A 157 -3.72 8.80 16.23
N ASN A 158 -3.70 9.66 15.21
CA ASN A 158 -4.48 9.48 13.98
C ASN A 158 -4.01 8.24 13.20
N LEU A 159 -2.70 8.06 13.03
CA LEU A 159 -2.12 6.86 12.41
C LEU A 159 -2.52 5.60 13.18
N LEU A 160 -2.43 5.59 14.50
CA LEU A 160 -2.85 4.42 15.30
C LEU A 160 -4.34 4.09 15.14
N THR A 161 -5.19 5.12 14.99
CA THR A 161 -6.63 4.92 14.83
C THR A 161 -6.99 4.43 13.43
N MET A 162 -6.49 5.11 12.38
CA MET A 162 -6.81 4.79 10.99
C MET A 162 -6.21 3.47 10.52
N LEU A 163 -5.08 3.06 11.11
CA LEU A 163 -4.40 1.81 10.79
C LEU A 163 -4.77 0.66 11.74
N GLU A 164 -5.75 0.89 12.64
CA GLU A 164 -6.22 -0.11 13.61
C GLU A 164 -5.11 -0.68 14.52
N LEU A 165 -4.13 0.16 14.89
CA LEU A 165 -2.94 -0.24 15.64
C LEU A 165 -3.02 0.05 17.14
N LYS A 166 -4.16 0.49 17.68
CA LYS A 166 -4.25 0.88 19.11
C LYS A 166 -3.83 -0.27 20.04
N GLU A 167 -4.37 -1.46 19.79
CA GLU A 167 -4.13 -2.67 20.57
C GLU A 167 -2.86 -3.43 20.17
N ALA A 168 -2.15 -3.00 19.12
CA ALA A 168 -0.91 -3.65 18.70
C ALA A 168 0.22 -3.43 19.72
N SER A 169 1.11 -4.41 19.84
CA SER A 169 2.30 -4.29 20.69
C SER A 169 3.22 -3.16 20.21
N GLU A 170 4.04 -2.60 21.11
CA GLU A 170 5.00 -1.55 20.73
C GLU A 170 6.02 -2.06 19.70
N SER A 171 6.45 -3.32 19.81
CA SER A 171 7.33 -3.95 18.83
C SER A 171 6.67 -4.06 17.44
N ASP A 172 5.39 -4.42 17.37
CA ASP A 172 4.68 -4.49 16.08
C ASP A 172 4.43 -3.12 15.49
N LYS A 173 4.04 -2.14 16.33
CA LYS A 173 3.99 -0.74 15.91
C LYS A 173 5.35 -0.32 15.35
N SER A 174 6.45 -0.59 16.04
CA SER A 174 7.81 -0.25 15.60
C SER A 174 8.11 -0.79 14.20
N LYS A 175 7.88 -2.08 13.94
CA LYS A 175 8.08 -2.72 12.63
C LYS A 175 7.23 -2.06 11.53
N ILE A 176 5.98 -1.73 11.84
CA ILE A 176 5.07 -1.06 10.88
C ILE A 176 5.59 0.35 10.56
N PHE A 177 5.92 1.15 11.57
CA PHE A 177 6.47 2.50 11.38
C PHE A 177 7.82 2.47 10.62
N PHE A 178 8.63 1.43 10.81
CA PHE A 178 9.83 1.20 10.01
C PHE A 178 9.52 0.96 8.54
N CYS A 179 8.55 0.08 8.21
CA CYS A 179 8.11 -0.14 6.83
C CYS A 179 7.56 1.15 6.20
N LEU A 180 6.76 1.93 6.93
CA LEU A 180 6.28 3.23 6.47
C LEU A 180 7.44 4.19 6.18
N SER A 181 8.47 4.24 7.04
CA SER A 181 9.66 5.04 6.79
C SER A 181 10.35 4.65 5.48
N ALA A 182 10.47 3.35 5.19
CA ALA A 182 11.09 2.87 3.96
C ALA A 182 10.29 3.31 2.72
N ILE A 183 8.96 3.21 2.77
CA ILE A 183 8.05 3.68 1.71
C ILE A 183 8.27 5.17 1.44
N PHE A 184 8.26 6.01 2.48
CA PHE A 184 8.46 7.45 2.31
C PHE A 184 9.88 7.82 1.85
N ALA A 185 10.90 7.07 2.28
CA ALA A 185 12.25 7.23 1.77
C ALA A 185 12.30 6.96 0.27
N ASN A 186 11.70 5.86 -0.21
CA ASN A 186 11.65 5.52 -1.63
C ASN A 186 10.92 6.60 -2.45
N ILE A 187 9.77 7.07 -1.96
CA ILE A 187 8.97 8.10 -2.63
C ILE A 187 9.70 9.43 -2.71
N SER A 188 10.48 9.78 -1.67
CA SER A 188 11.27 11.02 -1.66
C SER A 188 12.32 11.10 -2.77
N HIS A 189 12.72 9.95 -3.30
CA HIS A 189 13.67 9.80 -4.38
C HIS A 189 12.99 9.74 -5.75
N SER A 190 11.78 9.18 -5.82
CA SER A 190 11.06 9.02 -7.08
C SER A 190 10.69 10.36 -7.72
N ASN A 191 10.68 10.42 -9.05
CA ASN A 191 10.22 11.59 -9.82
C ASN A 191 8.70 11.86 -9.70
N VAL A 192 8.03 11.14 -8.81
CA VAL A 192 6.59 11.21 -8.53
C VAL A 192 6.15 12.63 -8.15
N PHE A 193 6.97 13.34 -7.39
CA PHE A 193 6.73 14.72 -6.99
C PHE A 193 7.66 15.72 -7.69
N TYR A 194 8.18 15.34 -8.87
CA TYR A 194 9.05 16.21 -9.66
C TYR A 194 8.38 17.56 -9.90
N GLY A 195 9.19 18.62 -9.75
CA GLY A 195 8.73 19.99 -9.89
C GLY A 195 8.15 20.62 -8.62
N ILE A 196 7.68 19.85 -7.61
CA ILE A 196 7.20 20.44 -6.36
C ILE A 196 8.41 20.88 -5.51
N PRO A 197 8.58 22.19 -5.21
CA PRO A 197 9.71 22.67 -4.43
C PRO A 197 9.78 22.00 -3.05
N ASP A 198 10.98 21.62 -2.62
CA ASP A 198 11.28 20.97 -1.34
C ASP A 198 10.57 19.63 -1.07
N ALA A 199 9.80 19.06 -2.01
CA ALA A 199 9.02 17.85 -1.75
C ALA A 199 9.90 16.67 -1.32
N SER A 200 11.00 16.42 -2.03
CA SER A 200 11.98 15.39 -1.65
C SER A 200 12.50 15.59 -0.24
N LYS A 201 12.88 16.83 0.12
CA LYS A 201 13.39 17.19 1.45
C LYS A 201 12.35 16.93 2.54
N ILE A 202 11.11 17.37 2.33
CA ILE A 202 9.99 17.17 3.26
C ILE A 202 9.70 15.68 3.46
N LEU A 203 9.67 14.90 2.37
CA LEU A 203 9.40 13.46 2.43
C LEU A 203 10.51 12.69 3.16
N LYS A 204 11.78 13.06 2.96
CA LYS A 204 12.91 12.49 3.72
C LYS A 204 12.81 12.80 5.22
N ARG A 205 12.47 14.04 5.58
CA ARG A 205 12.22 14.43 6.99
C ARG A 205 11.07 13.64 7.59
N TYR A 206 9.99 13.44 6.83
CA TYR A 206 8.86 12.65 7.29
C TYR A 206 9.20 11.16 7.43
N ALA A 207 9.96 10.58 6.49
CA ALA A 207 10.52 9.24 6.61
C ALA A 207 11.36 9.12 7.90
N PHE A 208 12.24 10.09 8.17
CA PHE A 208 13.02 10.09 9.40
C PHE A 208 12.13 10.19 10.65
N ALA A 209 11.09 11.04 10.66
CA ALA A 209 10.18 11.14 11.80
C ALA A 209 9.46 9.81 12.09
N LEU A 210 9.08 9.06 11.05
CA LEU A 210 8.55 7.69 11.17
C LEU A 210 9.59 6.73 11.75
N LEU A 211 10.83 6.76 11.24
CA LEU A 211 11.93 5.92 11.73
C LEU A 211 12.28 6.21 13.19
N ALA A 212 12.36 7.49 13.57
CA ALA A 212 12.61 7.92 14.93
C ALA A 212 11.49 7.44 15.87
N LYS A 213 10.24 7.50 15.41
CA LYS A 213 9.11 6.95 16.18
C LYS A 213 9.21 5.43 16.33
N ALA A 214 9.55 4.71 15.26
CA ALA A 214 9.77 3.27 15.31
C ALA A 214 10.85 2.90 16.34
N TYR A 215 12.02 3.55 16.27
CA TYR A 215 13.10 3.34 17.21
C TYR A 215 12.67 3.63 18.66
N SER A 216 11.94 4.72 18.92
CA SER A 216 11.44 5.03 20.28
C SER A 216 10.44 4.02 20.85
N LEU A 217 9.75 3.25 19.99
CA LEU A 217 8.79 2.22 20.41
C LEU A 217 9.49 0.90 20.73
N ASP A 218 10.61 0.60 20.07
CA ASP A 218 11.40 -0.60 20.29
C ASP A 218 12.83 -0.35 19.83
N GLU A 219 13.69 0.12 20.75
CA GLU A 219 15.09 0.42 20.46
C GLU A 219 15.91 -0.84 20.14
N SER A 220 15.41 -2.02 20.50
CA SER A 220 16.07 -3.29 20.19
C SER A 220 15.87 -3.72 18.74
N MET A 221 14.87 -3.14 18.05
CA MET A 221 14.50 -3.51 16.68
C MET A 221 15.65 -3.27 15.70
N ILE A 222 16.45 -2.22 15.86
CA ILE A 222 17.65 -1.93 15.05
C ILE A 222 18.77 -1.43 15.97
N SER A 223 20.03 -1.73 15.63
CA SER A 223 21.15 -1.18 16.40
C SER A 223 21.18 0.35 16.30
N SER A 224 21.66 1.03 17.35
CA SER A 224 21.86 2.48 17.33
C SER A 224 22.80 2.92 16.20
N GLN A 225 23.76 2.08 15.81
CA GLN A 225 24.63 2.32 14.66
C GLN A 225 23.83 2.35 13.35
N THR A 226 23.00 1.33 13.11
CA THR A 226 22.12 1.27 11.93
C THR A 226 21.15 2.46 11.88
N PHE A 227 20.53 2.79 13.02
CA PHE A 227 19.65 3.95 13.13
C PHE A 227 20.38 5.25 12.74
N ASN A 228 21.60 5.47 13.24
CA ASN A 228 22.39 6.65 12.93
C ASN A 228 22.83 6.71 11.46
N THR A 229 23.11 5.56 10.84
CA THR A 229 23.37 5.49 9.39
C THR A 229 22.15 5.95 8.60
N TYR A 230 20.97 5.41 8.91
CA TYR A 230 19.72 5.76 8.21
C TYR A 230 19.35 7.22 8.41
N LYS A 231 19.46 7.71 9.65
CA LYS A 231 19.29 9.11 10.01
C LYS A 231 20.19 10.04 9.18
N THR A 232 21.48 9.70 9.07
CA THR A 232 22.43 10.51 8.30
C THR A 232 21.98 10.61 6.85
N VAL A 233 21.60 9.50 6.22
CA VAL A 233 21.18 9.51 4.81
C VAL A 233 19.87 10.29 4.60
N LEU A 234 18.92 10.21 5.54
CA LEU A 234 17.64 10.92 5.45
C LEU A 234 17.75 12.42 5.76
N LEU A 235 18.72 12.85 6.57
CA LEU A 235 18.85 14.24 7.02
C LEU A 235 20.04 15.01 6.41
N ASP A 236 20.93 14.35 5.67
CA ASP A 236 22.06 15.00 5.00
C ASP A 236 21.59 15.79 3.76
N PHE A 237 21.14 17.02 4.00
CA PHE A 237 20.67 17.95 2.97
C PHE A 237 21.76 18.92 2.45
N ASN A 238 22.97 18.89 3.02
CA ASN A 238 23.98 19.93 2.79
C ASN A 238 25.12 19.51 1.85
N ASN A 239 25.26 18.22 1.54
CA ASN A 239 26.23 17.71 0.55
C ASN A 239 25.67 17.62 -0.89
N LEU A 240 24.58 18.34 -1.18
CA LEU A 240 23.77 18.14 -2.39
C LEU A 240 24.26 18.96 -3.61
N SER A 241 25.54 18.88 -3.98
CA SER A 241 25.99 19.42 -5.28
C SER A 241 25.64 18.50 -6.46
N ASN A 242 25.24 17.24 -6.20
CA ASN A 242 24.86 16.26 -7.22
C ASN A 242 23.55 15.54 -6.85
N GLU A 243 22.49 15.82 -7.58
CA GLU A 243 21.15 15.22 -7.39
C GLU A 243 21.17 13.70 -7.58
N GLU A 244 21.85 13.19 -8.62
CA GLU A 244 21.96 11.76 -8.93
C GLU A 244 22.64 10.97 -7.81
N ALA A 245 23.69 11.53 -7.21
CA ALA A 245 24.39 10.88 -6.10
C ALA A 245 23.46 10.71 -4.88
N ASN A 246 22.59 11.68 -4.64
CA ASN A 246 21.62 11.61 -3.54
C ASN A 246 20.47 10.65 -3.84
N GLN A 247 20.08 10.57 -5.10
CA GLN A 247 19.13 9.59 -5.57
C GLN A 247 19.64 8.15 -5.31
N LEU A 248 20.89 7.86 -5.68
CA LEU A 248 21.54 6.58 -5.43
C LEU A 248 21.67 6.23 -3.94
N ARG A 249 22.00 7.22 -3.09
CA ARG A 249 22.10 7.02 -1.62
C ARG A 249 20.75 6.63 -1.02
N ILE A 250 19.66 7.29 -1.42
CA ILE A 250 18.32 6.99 -0.90
C ILE A 250 17.80 5.67 -1.45
N SER A 251 18.04 5.36 -2.73
CA SER A 251 17.71 4.05 -3.32
C SER A 251 18.46 2.91 -2.59
N SER A 252 19.74 3.11 -2.27
CA SER A 252 20.54 2.16 -1.49
C SER A 252 19.99 1.99 -0.08
N LEU A 253 19.65 3.09 0.60
CA LEU A 253 19.01 3.06 1.91
C LEU A 253 17.70 2.27 1.88
N TYR A 254 16.82 2.55 0.91
CA TYR A 254 15.56 1.84 0.76
C TYR A 254 15.78 0.33 0.62
N ARG A 255 16.69 -0.09 -0.27
CA ARG A 255 17.04 -1.51 -0.46
C ARG A 255 17.56 -2.14 0.83
N ASP A 256 18.38 -1.42 1.59
CA ASP A 256 18.92 -1.92 2.86
C ASP A 256 17.82 -2.05 3.92
N MET A 257 16.89 -1.09 4.01
CA MET A 257 15.73 -1.17 4.91
C MET A 257 14.82 -2.33 4.54
N VAL A 258 14.52 -2.53 3.25
CA VAL A 258 13.71 -3.66 2.77
C VAL A 258 14.41 -4.99 3.08
N ARG A 259 15.70 -5.11 2.79
CA ARG A 259 16.47 -6.32 3.10
C ARG A 259 16.47 -6.63 4.60
N TYR A 260 16.62 -5.59 5.43
CA TYR A 260 16.55 -5.72 6.88
C TYR A 260 15.19 -6.26 7.33
N ALA A 261 14.11 -5.62 6.87
CA ALA A 261 12.74 -6.01 7.18
C ALA A 261 12.41 -7.42 6.67
N GLN A 262 12.89 -7.79 5.49
CA GLN A 262 12.71 -9.11 4.90
C GLN A 262 13.36 -10.20 5.78
N TYR A 263 14.53 -9.93 6.37
CA TYR A 263 15.22 -10.90 7.23
C TYR A 263 14.62 -10.99 8.64
N ARG A 264 14.07 -9.88 9.17
CA ARG A 264 13.66 -9.79 10.58
C ARG A 264 12.15 -9.92 10.81
N PHE A 265 11.34 -9.44 9.87
CA PHE A 265 9.88 -9.33 10.00
C PHE A 265 9.19 -9.34 8.62
N SER A 266 9.54 -10.32 7.78
CA SER A 266 9.02 -10.48 6.41
C SER A 266 7.50 -10.40 6.30
N LYS A 267 6.77 -10.96 7.27
CA LYS A 267 5.30 -10.87 7.29
C LYS A 267 4.81 -9.43 7.34
N VAL A 268 5.35 -8.62 8.26
CA VAL A 268 5.01 -7.19 8.38
C VAL A 268 5.43 -6.45 7.10
N LEU A 269 6.62 -6.73 6.56
CA LEU A 269 7.06 -6.12 5.32
C LEU A 269 6.08 -6.39 4.16
N SER A 270 5.68 -7.65 3.98
CA SER A 270 4.77 -8.07 2.89
C SER A 270 3.37 -7.47 3.01
N GLU A 271 2.94 -7.17 4.24
CA GLU A 271 1.61 -6.63 4.51
C GLU A 271 1.52 -5.11 4.31
N TRP A 272 2.62 -4.39 4.51
CA TRP A 272 2.63 -2.93 4.59
C TRP A 272 3.32 -2.26 3.41
N THR A 273 4.25 -2.94 2.73
CA THR A 273 4.96 -2.41 1.57
C THR A 273 4.25 -2.76 0.27
N PRO A 274 4.22 -1.85 -0.73
CA PRO A 274 3.65 -2.16 -2.03
C PRO A 274 4.39 -3.30 -2.75
N ASP A 275 3.64 -4.23 -3.35
CA ASP A 275 4.22 -5.39 -4.06
C ASP A 275 5.12 -4.99 -5.22
N ALA A 276 4.85 -3.87 -5.87
CA ALA A 276 5.69 -3.35 -6.94
C ALA A 276 7.11 -2.98 -6.46
N TRP A 277 7.31 -2.81 -5.15
CA TRP A 277 8.54 -2.31 -4.54
C TRP A 277 9.26 -3.34 -3.67
N LEU A 278 8.74 -4.56 -3.58
CA LEU A 278 9.40 -5.71 -2.95
C LEU A 278 10.31 -6.46 -3.93
#